data_AF-A0A4R0K9D0-F1
#
_entry.id   AF-A0A4R0K9D0-F1
#
_cell.length_a   1.000
_cell.length_b   1.000
_cell.length_c   1.000
_cell.angle_alpha   90.00
_cell.angle_beta   90.00
_cell.angle_gamma   90.00
#
_symmetry.space_group_name_H-M   'P 1'
#
loop_
_entity.id
_entity.type
_entity.pdbx_description
1 polymer ?
#
loop_
_entity_poly.entity_id
_entity_poly.type
_entity_poly.pdbx_seq_one_letter_code
_entity_poly.pdbx_strand_id
1 'polypeptide(L)'
;MTLLAIPELALWDGIVDLFNAVMTPLYWAVSALLVGWHWVWSQVLDPNGGWAWALSIAGLTIVIRTLLIPLFVRQIRSSRNMQLLQPKMKELQKKYGHDREKLGQEMMKLYKETGTNPFSSCLPLLLQSPIFLALFRVLDYAANGKAHSKIMEPYVESLQHAKIFGAEISQTFLKASGPGENNVKIVAIVLIILMTATMFTTQLQLMRKNMPKEALTGQAAQMQKIMLYVFPVFFLIGGFNFPIGVLIYWFVSNVWTMGQQFYVIRRNPAPGTPAYDAMEARKREHNLRAGKPADEGLASADGTTEPGSDRRPAQRQQPKRQSRSDRKGGAPAGGAASGASDSGGSADDAKAASNGQASNTQPNAAKKTQAGAAKKQPAGKKRTAAKRQPAAKSAAQKKAAQKKSGGSR
;
A
#
# COMPACT_ATOMS: atom_id res chain seq x y z
N MET A 1 -44.02 -32.83 15.15
CA MET A 1 -42.91 -32.34 14.29
C MET A 1 -42.39 -31.05 14.88
N THR A 2 -41.50 -31.17 15.85
CA THR A 2 -40.73 -30.06 16.42
C THR A 2 -39.58 -29.76 15.46
N LEU A 3 -39.75 -28.72 14.64
CA LEU A 3 -38.68 -28.15 13.83
C LEU A 3 -37.60 -27.64 14.79
N LEU A 4 -36.42 -28.24 14.70
CA LEU A 4 -35.19 -27.79 15.33
C LEU A 4 -34.98 -26.30 15.00
N ALA A 5 -35.13 -25.43 16.00
CA ALA A 5 -34.72 -24.03 15.91
C ALA A 5 -33.20 -24.02 15.69
N ILE A 6 -32.80 -23.65 14.48
CA ILE A 6 -31.41 -23.71 14.02
C ILE A 6 -30.63 -22.59 14.72
N PRO A 7 -29.55 -22.89 15.47
CA PRO A 7 -28.67 -21.90 16.11
C PRO A 7 -28.02 -20.89 15.16
N GLU A 8 -28.14 -21.09 13.84
CA GLU A 8 -27.57 -20.21 12.83
C GLU A 8 -28.19 -18.80 12.85
N LEU A 9 -29.49 -18.66 13.09
CA LEU A 9 -30.16 -17.35 13.05
C LEU A 9 -29.60 -16.38 14.11
N ALA A 10 -29.32 -16.87 15.32
CA ALA A 10 -28.78 -16.04 16.41
C ALA A 10 -27.34 -15.55 16.15
N LEU A 11 -26.53 -16.35 15.45
CA LEU A 11 -25.18 -15.94 15.03
C LEU A 11 -25.27 -14.83 13.96
N TRP A 12 -26.18 -14.99 12.99
CA TRP A 12 -26.41 -14.01 11.93
C TRP A 12 -26.95 -12.69 12.50
N ASP A 13 -27.90 -12.76 13.43
CA ASP A 13 -28.43 -11.58 14.12
C ASP A 13 -27.32 -10.85 14.90
N GLY A 14 -26.49 -11.59 15.64
CA GLY A 14 -25.34 -11.02 16.34
C GLY A 14 -24.30 -10.37 15.40
N ILE A 15 -24.05 -10.96 14.23
CA ILE A 15 -23.17 -10.37 13.21
C ILE A 15 -23.77 -9.09 12.62
N VAL A 16 -25.08 -9.09 12.33
CA VAL A 16 -25.79 -7.93 11.81
C VAL A 16 -25.83 -6.81 12.84
N ASP A 17 -26.07 -7.13 14.11
CA ASP A 17 -26.07 -6.17 15.20
C ASP A 17 -24.69 -5.56 15.42
N LEU A 18 -23.63 -6.37 15.41
CA LEU A 18 -22.26 -5.88 15.46
C LEU A 18 -21.95 -4.97 14.26
N PHE A 19 -22.35 -5.38 13.07
CA PHE A 19 -22.17 -4.58 11.86
C PHE A 19 -22.89 -3.23 11.97
N ASN A 20 -24.14 -3.23 12.42
CA ASN A 20 -24.93 -2.01 12.63
C ASN A 20 -24.32 -1.12 13.72
N ALA A 21 -23.85 -1.71 14.83
CA ALA A 21 -23.20 -1.00 15.92
C ALA A 21 -21.92 -0.29 15.45
N VAL A 22 -21.16 -0.91 14.54
CA VAL A 22 -19.95 -0.30 13.95
C VAL A 22 -20.29 0.73 12.87
N MET A 23 -21.28 0.44 12.02
CA MET A 23 -21.61 1.27 10.86
C MET A 23 -22.39 2.54 11.22
N THR A 24 -23.26 2.49 12.23
CA THR A 24 -24.07 3.66 12.64
C THR A 24 -23.25 4.90 12.99
N PRO A 25 -22.25 4.83 13.89
CA PRO A 25 -21.39 5.98 14.17
C PRO A 25 -20.57 6.39 12.94
N LEU A 26 -20.23 5.44 12.07
CA LEU A 26 -19.50 5.72 10.84
C LEU A 26 -20.35 6.51 9.83
N TYR A 27 -21.65 6.19 9.69
CA TYR A 27 -22.57 6.99 8.87
C TYR A 27 -22.67 8.41 9.41
N TRP A 28 -22.80 8.57 10.73
CA TRP A 28 -22.82 9.89 11.37
C TRP A 28 -21.54 10.67 11.10
N ALA A 29 -20.37 10.05 11.28
CA ALA A 29 -19.08 10.70 11.04
C ALA A 29 -18.90 11.09 9.56
N VAL A 30 -19.26 10.19 8.63
CA VAL A 30 -19.17 10.47 7.18
C VAL A 30 -20.16 11.56 6.78
N SER A 31 -21.41 11.53 7.25
CA SER A 31 -22.38 12.59 6.99
C SER A 31 -21.95 13.93 7.57
N ALA A 32 -21.43 13.96 8.80
CA ALA A 32 -20.94 15.19 9.43
C ALA A 32 -19.78 15.81 8.65
N LEU A 33 -18.82 15.00 8.22
CA LEU A 33 -17.71 15.47 7.39
C LEU A 33 -18.19 15.94 6.01
N LEU A 34 -19.12 15.21 5.38
CA LEU A 34 -19.65 15.57 4.08
C LEU A 34 -20.41 16.91 4.13
N VAL A 35 -21.33 17.05 5.09
CA VAL A 35 -22.09 18.29 5.32
C VAL A 35 -21.18 19.43 5.75
N GLY A 36 -20.17 19.16 6.58
CA GLY A 36 -19.19 20.16 7.00
C GLY A 36 -18.42 20.74 5.82
N TRP A 37 -17.93 19.89 4.91
CA TRP A 37 -17.31 20.37 3.67
C TRP A 37 -18.30 21.07 2.75
N HIS A 38 -19.55 20.60 2.69
CA HIS A 38 -20.60 21.24 1.89
C HIS A 38 -20.85 22.67 2.36
N TRP A 39 -20.94 22.86 3.67
CA TRP A 39 -21.07 24.18 4.29
C TRP A 39 -19.86 25.10 4.00
N VAL A 40 -18.64 24.55 3.93
CA VAL A 40 -17.45 25.33 3.54
C VAL A 40 -17.56 25.78 2.08
N TRP A 41 -17.90 24.87 1.17
CA TRP A 41 -17.99 25.19 -0.26
C TRP A 41 -19.20 26.07 -0.59
N SER A 42 -20.29 25.99 0.18
CA SER A 42 -21.47 26.83 0.00
C SER A 42 -21.23 28.31 0.32
N GLN A 43 -20.07 28.67 0.90
CA GLN A 43 -19.69 30.08 1.09
C GLN A 43 -19.27 30.75 -0.23
N VAL A 44 -18.88 29.95 -1.23
CA VAL A 44 -18.32 30.43 -2.50
C VAL A 44 -19.01 29.85 -3.73
N LEU A 45 -19.76 28.75 -3.57
CA LEU A 45 -20.52 28.07 -4.61
C LEU A 45 -22.00 28.01 -4.24
N ASP A 46 -22.84 27.76 -5.24
CA ASP A 46 -24.27 27.50 -5.02
C ASP A 46 -24.46 26.32 -4.04
N PRO A 47 -25.16 26.53 -2.90
CA PRO A 47 -25.47 25.47 -1.94
C PRO A 47 -26.28 24.31 -2.54
N ASN A 48 -26.98 24.51 -3.65
CA ASN A 48 -27.72 23.45 -4.34
C ASN A 48 -26.99 22.97 -5.62
N GLY A 49 -25.77 23.47 -5.85
CA GLY A 49 -24.96 23.13 -7.01
C GLY A 49 -24.24 21.80 -6.84
N GLY A 50 -24.11 21.04 -7.94
CA GLY A 50 -23.34 19.79 -7.96
C GLY A 50 -21.86 19.97 -7.62
N TRP A 51 -21.29 21.16 -7.84
CA TRP A 51 -19.89 21.45 -7.50
C TRP A 51 -19.64 21.52 -6.00
N ALA A 52 -20.56 22.09 -5.21
CA ALA A 52 -20.43 22.12 -3.76
C ALA A 52 -20.40 20.68 -3.21
N TRP A 53 -21.32 19.83 -3.65
CA TRP A 53 -21.35 18.41 -3.29
C TRP A 53 -20.14 17.63 -3.80
N ALA A 54 -19.71 17.82 -5.06
CA ALA A 54 -18.55 17.14 -5.62
C ALA A 54 -17.25 17.46 -4.85
N LEU A 55 -17.03 18.74 -4.53
CA LEU A 55 -15.88 19.18 -3.72
C LEU A 55 -16.01 18.73 -2.26
N SER A 56 -17.22 18.53 -1.76
CA SER A 56 -17.45 17.96 -0.42
C SER A 56 -17.05 16.51 -0.33
N ILE A 57 -17.43 15.71 -1.34
CA ILE A 57 -16.99 14.32 -1.49
C ILE A 57 -15.46 14.27 -1.61
N ALA A 58 -14.86 15.21 -2.36
CA ALA A 58 -13.40 15.30 -2.48
C ALA A 58 -12.73 15.65 -1.15
N GLY A 59 -13.23 16.65 -0.43
CA GLY A 59 -12.73 17.08 0.88
C GLY A 59 -12.80 15.98 1.93
N LEU A 60 -13.95 15.30 2.04
CA LEU A 60 -14.13 14.11 2.86
C LEU A 60 -13.04 13.06 2.58
N THR A 61 -12.84 12.75 1.29
CA THR A 61 -11.87 11.75 0.85
C THR A 61 -10.46 12.15 1.28
N ILE A 62 -10.07 13.41 1.06
CA ILE A 62 -8.75 13.94 1.44
C ILE A 62 -8.54 13.87 2.95
N VAL A 63 -9.52 14.27 3.75
CA VAL A 63 -9.43 14.23 5.22
C VAL A 63 -9.22 12.80 5.72
N ILE A 64 -10.09 11.87 5.30
CA ILE A 64 -10.00 10.48 5.72
C ILE A 64 -8.66 9.89 5.30
N ARG A 65 -8.26 10.09 4.04
CA ARG A 65 -7.00 9.54 3.54
C ARG A 65 -5.80 10.11 4.27
N THR A 66 -5.83 11.40 4.66
CA THR A 66 -4.78 12.05 5.45
C THR A 66 -4.67 11.43 6.85
N LEU A 67 -5.80 11.22 7.54
CA LEU A 67 -5.84 10.56 8.85
C LEU A 67 -5.31 9.13 8.80
N LEU A 68 -5.48 8.43 7.67
CA LEU A 68 -5.02 7.06 7.47
C LEU A 68 -3.55 6.94 7.03
N ILE A 69 -2.86 8.04 6.67
CA ILE A 69 -1.44 8.03 6.26
C ILE A 69 -0.54 7.23 7.23
N PRO A 70 -0.53 7.45 8.56
CA PRO A 70 0.37 6.72 9.46
C PRO A 70 0.15 5.21 9.40
N LEU A 71 -1.11 4.78 9.24
CA LEU A 71 -1.41 3.37 9.08
C LEU A 71 -0.97 2.84 7.71
N PHE A 72 -1.23 3.58 6.63
CA PHE A 72 -0.76 3.22 5.28
C PHE A 72 0.77 3.07 5.26
N VAL A 73 1.51 3.94 5.95
CA VAL A 73 2.97 3.82 6.06
C VAL A 73 3.38 2.52 6.77
N ARG A 74 2.71 2.15 7.87
CA ARG A 74 2.96 0.86 8.56
C ARG A 74 2.67 -0.33 7.63
N GLN A 75 1.59 -0.23 6.87
CA GLN A 75 1.20 -1.28 5.94
C GLN A 75 2.20 -1.42 4.76
N ILE A 76 2.67 -0.31 4.19
CA ILE A 76 3.70 -0.32 3.15
C ILE A 76 4.98 -0.98 3.67
N ARG A 77 5.41 -0.68 4.91
CA ARG A 77 6.57 -1.34 5.53
C ARG A 77 6.36 -2.85 5.63
N SER A 78 5.18 -3.29 6.05
CA SER A 78 4.85 -4.71 6.13
C SER A 78 4.85 -5.40 4.76
N SER A 79 4.32 -4.73 3.73
CA SER A 79 4.36 -5.22 2.35
C SER A 79 5.79 -5.31 1.81
N ARG A 80 6.66 -4.37 2.15
CA ARG A 80 8.10 -4.40 1.81
C ARG A 80 8.80 -5.60 2.46
N ASN A 81 8.55 -5.88 3.74
CA ASN A 81 9.13 -7.04 4.40
C ASN A 81 8.74 -8.34 3.69
N MET A 82 7.50 -8.44 3.21
CA MET A 82 7.06 -9.58 2.40
C MET A 82 7.82 -9.71 1.07
N GLN A 83 8.17 -8.59 0.43
CA GLN A 83 8.99 -8.61 -0.78
C GLN A 83 10.39 -9.17 -0.52
N LEU A 84 11.01 -8.82 0.60
CA LEU A 84 12.33 -9.34 1.01
C LEU A 84 12.32 -10.86 1.27
N LEU A 85 11.16 -11.44 1.59
CA LEU A 85 11.00 -12.88 1.79
C LEU A 85 10.81 -13.67 0.49
N GLN A 86 10.52 -13.02 -0.64
CA GLN A 86 10.32 -13.71 -1.92
C GLN A 86 11.43 -14.70 -2.32
N PRO A 87 12.73 -14.41 -2.18
CA PRO A 87 13.77 -15.40 -2.51
C PRO A 87 13.66 -16.66 -1.63
N LYS A 88 13.46 -16.50 -0.32
CA LYS A 88 13.31 -17.63 0.62
C LYS A 88 12.03 -18.44 0.32
N MET A 89 10.93 -17.77 -0.02
CA MET A 89 9.70 -18.44 -0.44
C MET A 89 9.92 -19.27 -1.71
N LYS A 90 10.69 -18.77 -2.68
CA LYS A 90 11.04 -19.53 -3.88
C LYS A 90 11.94 -20.73 -3.58
N GLU A 91 12.88 -20.61 -2.67
CA GLU A 91 13.70 -21.75 -2.23
C GLU A 91 12.85 -22.84 -1.59
N LEU A 92 11.88 -22.46 -0.74
CA LEU A 92 10.90 -23.38 -0.17
C LEU A 92 10.05 -24.05 -1.25
N GLN A 93 9.60 -23.29 -2.24
CA GLN A 93 8.86 -23.82 -3.38
C GLN A 93 9.71 -24.78 -4.23
N LYS A 94 11.02 -24.56 -4.35
CA LYS A 94 11.93 -25.51 -5.02
C LYS A 94 12.15 -26.78 -4.19
N LYS A 95 12.27 -26.66 -2.87
CA LYS A 95 12.53 -27.79 -1.96
C LYS A 95 11.29 -28.67 -1.73
N TYR A 96 10.13 -28.04 -1.55
CA TYR A 96 8.89 -28.70 -1.13
C TYR A 96 7.75 -28.53 -2.13
N GLY A 97 7.98 -28.02 -3.34
CA GLY A 97 6.92 -27.79 -4.34
C GLY A 97 6.13 -29.04 -4.73
N HIS A 98 6.70 -30.23 -4.51
CA HIS A 98 6.06 -31.53 -4.74
C HIS A 98 5.10 -31.94 -3.61
N ASP A 99 5.24 -31.36 -2.42
CA ASP A 99 4.45 -31.64 -1.22
C ASP A 99 3.78 -30.35 -0.74
N ARG A 100 2.52 -30.15 -1.16
CA ARG A 100 1.77 -28.93 -0.85
C ARG A 100 1.55 -28.72 0.65
N GLU A 101 1.41 -29.81 1.39
CA GLU A 101 1.15 -29.74 2.83
C GLU A 101 2.40 -29.26 3.56
N LYS A 102 3.54 -29.90 3.28
CA LYS A 102 4.84 -29.51 3.85
C LYS A 102 5.27 -28.12 3.39
N LEU A 103 5.02 -27.77 2.13
CA LEU A 103 5.24 -26.41 1.63
C LEU A 103 4.43 -25.39 2.43
N GLY A 104 3.15 -25.65 2.70
CA GLY A 104 2.30 -24.76 3.49
C GLY A 104 2.83 -24.58 4.92
N GLN A 105 3.25 -25.67 5.56
CA GLN A 105 3.81 -25.65 6.91
C GLN A 105 5.12 -24.85 6.99
N GLU A 106 6.06 -25.13 6.10
CA GLU A 106 7.35 -24.42 6.05
C GLU A 106 7.17 -22.95 5.69
N MET A 107 6.22 -22.62 4.80
CA MET A 107 5.90 -21.22 4.46
C MET A 107 5.36 -20.46 5.67
N MET A 108 4.46 -21.08 6.45
CA MET A 108 3.94 -20.47 7.69
C MET A 108 5.03 -20.36 8.76
N LYS A 109 5.95 -21.34 8.85
CA LYS A 109 7.11 -21.29 9.73
C LYS A 109 8.04 -20.14 9.37
N LEU A 110 8.36 -19.98 8.08
CA LEU A 110 9.15 -18.87 7.56
C LEU A 110 8.52 -17.51 7.92
N TYR A 111 7.20 -17.35 7.74
CA TYR A 111 6.50 -16.12 8.13
C TYR A 111 6.58 -15.84 9.63
N LYS A 112 6.45 -16.87 10.48
CA LYS A 112 6.57 -16.74 11.94
C LYS A 112 8.00 -16.37 12.36
N GLU A 113 9.01 -17.06 11.84
CA GLU A 113 10.43 -16.82 12.17
C GLU A 113 10.89 -15.42 11.74
N THR A 114 10.36 -14.92 10.63
CA THR A 114 10.70 -13.59 10.08
C THR A 114 9.79 -12.48 10.61
N GLY A 115 8.85 -12.80 11.50
CA GLY A 115 7.90 -11.84 12.08
C GLY A 115 6.99 -11.15 11.05
N THR A 116 6.82 -11.74 9.86
CA THR A 116 6.08 -11.12 8.75
C THR A 116 4.69 -11.72 8.64
N ASN A 117 3.64 -10.88 8.69
CA ASN A 117 2.25 -11.34 8.62
C ASN A 117 1.68 -11.22 7.19
N PRO A 118 1.21 -12.29 6.53
CA PRO A 118 0.61 -12.22 5.19
C PRO A 118 -0.65 -11.33 5.12
N PHE A 119 -1.46 -11.27 6.18
CA PHE A 119 -2.68 -10.45 6.21
C PHE A 119 -2.42 -8.94 6.31
N SER A 120 -1.21 -8.54 6.69
CA SER A 120 -0.85 -7.12 6.72
C SER A 120 -0.88 -6.45 5.34
N SER A 121 -0.77 -7.23 4.26
CA SER A 121 -0.79 -6.70 2.89
C SER A 121 -2.20 -6.32 2.41
N CYS A 122 -3.25 -6.96 2.94
CA CYS A 122 -4.66 -6.66 2.60
C CYS A 122 -5.36 -5.71 3.60
N LEU A 123 -4.68 -5.35 4.68
CA LEU A 123 -5.17 -4.42 5.70
C LEU A 123 -5.81 -3.11 5.18
N PRO A 124 -5.30 -2.42 4.14
CA PRO A 124 -5.90 -1.15 3.72
C PRO A 124 -7.24 -1.36 3.04
N LEU A 125 -7.43 -2.49 2.35
CA LEU A 125 -8.70 -2.81 1.73
C LEU A 125 -9.75 -3.08 2.82
N LEU A 126 -9.35 -3.79 3.88
CA LEU A 126 -10.21 -4.10 5.02
C LEU A 126 -10.55 -2.86 5.85
N LEU A 127 -9.62 -1.93 6.04
CA LEU A 127 -9.94 -0.69 6.77
C LEU A 127 -10.72 0.32 5.92
N GLN A 128 -10.47 0.36 4.61
CA GLN A 128 -11.18 1.26 3.72
C GLN A 128 -12.61 0.79 3.45
N SER A 129 -12.90 -0.53 3.49
CA SER A 129 -14.21 -1.04 3.11
C SER A 129 -15.36 -0.52 3.97
N PRO A 130 -15.29 -0.42 5.33
CA PRO A 130 -16.37 0.17 6.12
C PRO A 130 -16.60 1.63 5.77
N ILE A 131 -15.51 2.39 5.59
CA ILE A 131 -15.57 3.82 5.25
C ILE A 131 -16.23 4.04 3.90
N PHE A 132 -15.83 3.25 2.90
CA PHE A 132 -16.44 3.27 1.59
C PHE A 132 -17.92 2.89 1.64
N LEU A 133 -18.28 1.81 2.35
CA LEU A 133 -19.67 1.38 2.52
C LEU A 133 -20.52 2.46 3.20
N ALA A 134 -19.94 3.19 4.16
CA ALA A 134 -20.60 4.30 4.83
C ALA A 134 -20.92 5.44 3.86
N LEU A 135 -19.91 5.91 3.11
CA LEU A 135 -20.11 6.94 2.11
C LEU A 135 -21.08 6.50 1.01
N PHE A 136 -20.90 5.28 0.48
CA PHE A 136 -21.77 4.73 -0.54
C PHE A 136 -23.23 4.72 -0.08
N ARG A 137 -23.52 4.21 1.12
CA ARG A 137 -24.90 4.19 1.64
C ARG A 137 -25.46 5.57 1.93
N VAL A 138 -24.65 6.51 2.42
CA VAL A 138 -25.11 7.89 2.63
C VAL A 138 -25.52 8.54 1.29
N LEU A 139 -24.70 8.39 0.25
CA LEU A 139 -24.99 8.93 -1.08
C LEU A 139 -26.14 8.21 -1.77
N ASP A 140 -26.18 6.87 -1.70
CA ASP A 140 -27.22 6.05 -2.31
C ASP A 140 -28.59 6.29 -1.64
N TYR A 141 -28.65 6.38 -0.30
CA TYR A 141 -29.90 6.71 0.38
C TYR A 141 -30.36 8.12 0.00
N ALA A 142 -29.45 9.11 0.00
CA ALA A 142 -29.79 10.48 -0.37
C ALA A 142 -30.29 10.57 -1.83
N ALA A 143 -29.69 9.81 -2.75
CA ALA A 143 -30.16 9.72 -4.13
C ALA A 143 -31.57 9.13 -4.26
N ASN A 144 -31.98 8.28 -3.31
CA ASN A 144 -33.32 7.72 -3.21
C ASN A 144 -34.27 8.52 -2.28
N GLY A 145 -33.91 9.75 -1.91
CA GLY A 145 -34.74 10.62 -1.07
C GLY A 145 -34.79 10.21 0.41
N LYS A 146 -33.83 9.43 0.89
CA LYS A 146 -33.75 8.93 2.28
C LYS A 146 -32.48 9.41 2.96
N ALA A 147 -32.50 9.55 4.27
CA ALA A 147 -31.31 9.85 5.06
C ALA A 147 -30.88 8.64 5.90
N HIS A 148 -29.57 8.37 5.93
CA HIS A 148 -28.98 7.35 6.80
C HIS A 148 -28.51 7.93 8.15
N SER A 149 -28.53 9.27 8.29
CA SER A 149 -28.21 10.00 9.52
C SER A 149 -29.06 11.26 9.61
N LYS A 150 -29.36 11.71 10.83
CA LYS A 150 -30.14 12.94 11.08
C LYS A 150 -29.44 14.21 10.56
N ILE A 151 -28.10 14.19 10.49
CA ILE A 151 -27.32 15.32 9.98
C ILE A 151 -27.52 15.49 8.46
N MET A 152 -27.70 14.38 7.73
CA MET A 152 -27.86 14.41 6.29
C MET A 152 -29.29 14.76 5.86
N GLU A 153 -30.28 14.54 6.74
CA GLU A 153 -31.71 14.70 6.46
C GLU A 153 -32.09 16.06 5.81
N PRO A 154 -31.61 17.22 6.30
CA PRO A 154 -31.91 18.52 5.69
C PRO A 154 -31.28 18.73 4.31
N TYR A 155 -30.31 17.89 3.93
CA TYR A 155 -29.50 18.05 2.73
C TYR A 155 -29.84 17.03 1.63
N VAL A 156 -30.74 16.09 1.91
CA VAL A 156 -31.13 15.02 0.97
C VAL A 156 -31.63 15.60 -0.34
N GLU A 157 -32.55 16.55 -0.28
CA GLU A 157 -33.15 17.18 -1.47
C GLU A 157 -32.11 17.96 -2.28
N SER A 158 -31.25 18.73 -1.60
CA SER A 158 -30.14 19.45 -2.21
C SER A 158 -29.21 18.50 -2.97
N LEU A 159 -28.78 17.40 -2.34
CA LEU A 159 -27.90 16.41 -2.99
C LEU A 159 -28.60 15.71 -4.14
N GLN A 160 -29.88 15.35 -3.97
CA GLN A 160 -30.65 14.61 -4.97
C GLN A 160 -30.77 15.37 -6.29
N HIS A 161 -30.99 16.68 -6.22
CA HIS A 161 -31.18 17.54 -7.40
C HIS A 161 -29.93 18.32 -7.81
N ALA A 162 -28.80 18.13 -7.13
CA ALA A 162 -27.57 18.84 -7.43
C ALA A 162 -27.00 18.46 -8.79
N LYS A 163 -26.82 19.47 -9.66
CA LYS A 163 -26.35 19.29 -11.05
C LYS A 163 -24.90 19.69 -11.22
N ILE A 164 -24.10 18.83 -11.83
CA ILE A 164 -22.74 19.11 -12.30
C ILE A 164 -22.69 18.91 -13.82
N PHE A 165 -22.30 19.94 -14.56
CA PHE A 165 -22.38 19.93 -16.04
C PHE A 165 -23.78 19.56 -16.57
N GLY A 166 -24.84 19.94 -15.85
CA GLY A 166 -26.22 19.58 -16.17
C GLY A 166 -26.60 18.12 -15.91
N ALA A 167 -25.74 17.35 -15.24
CA ALA A 167 -26.00 15.99 -14.80
C ALA A 167 -26.30 15.95 -13.29
N GLU A 168 -27.40 15.31 -12.89
CA GLU A 168 -27.73 15.12 -11.48
C GLU A 168 -26.78 14.10 -10.83
N ILE A 169 -26.13 14.49 -9.74
CA ILE A 169 -25.09 13.66 -9.10
C ILE A 169 -25.65 12.39 -8.45
N SER A 170 -26.95 12.36 -8.19
CA SER A 170 -27.71 11.24 -7.62
C SER A 170 -28.03 10.15 -8.65
N GLN A 171 -28.10 10.50 -9.94
CA GLN A 171 -28.49 9.58 -10.99
C GLN A 171 -27.34 8.64 -11.40
N THR A 172 -27.69 7.46 -11.89
CA THR A 172 -26.77 6.47 -12.44
C THR A 172 -26.88 6.44 -13.96
N PHE A 173 -25.88 5.89 -14.65
CA PHE A 173 -25.91 5.80 -16.12
C PHE A 173 -27.12 4.99 -16.64
N LEU A 174 -27.42 3.86 -15.99
CA LEU A 174 -28.49 2.95 -16.43
C LEU A 174 -29.90 3.44 -16.10
N LYS A 175 -30.05 4.28 -15.06
CA LYS A 175 -31.34 4.78 -14.58
C LYS A 175 -31.56 6.27 -14.90
N ALA A 176 -30.63 6.88 -15.62
CA ALA A 176 -30.73 8.29 -16.00
C ALA A 176 -32.02 8.52 -16.79
N SER A 177 -32.79 9.51 -16.39
CA SER A 177 -34.06 9.86 -17.00
C SER A 177 -34.39 11.32 -16.75
N GLY A 178 -35.26 11.88 -17.61
CA GLY A 178 -35.70 13.27 -17.49
C GLY A 178 -34.71 14.30 -18.06
N PRO A 179 -34.93 15.59 -17.78
CA PRO A 179 -34.10 16.66 -18.32
C PRO A 179 -32.65 16.57 -17.84
N GLY A 180 -31.72 16.34 -18.77
CA GLY A 180 -30.30 16.17 -18.46
C GLY A 180 -29.79 14.73 -18.51
N GLU A 181 -30.62 13.75 -18.89
CA GLU A 181 -30.22 12.34 -19.05
C GLU A 181 -28.95 12.18 -19.89
N ASN A 182 -28.85 12.88 -21.03
CA ASN A 182 -27.67 12.84 -21.89
C ASN A 182 -26.41 13.34 -21.17
N ASN A 183 -26.55 14.39 -20.35
CA ASN A 183 -25.44 14.91 -19.55
C ASN A 183 -25.02 13.89 -18.50
N VAL A 184 -25.97 13.23 -17.83
CA VAL A 184 -25.68 12.14 -16.86
C VAL A 184 -24.88 11.03 -17.54
N LYS A 185 -25.31 10.58 -18.72
CA LYS A 185 -24.60 9.53 -19.48
C LYS A 185 -23.19 9.95 -19.87
N ILE A 186 -23.02 11.17 -20.39
CA ILE A 186 -21.71 11.70 -20.81
C ILE A 186 -20.78 11.85 -19.60
N VAL A 187 -21.23 12.50 -18.53
CA VAL A 187 -20.44 12.70 -17.31
C VAL A 187 -20.06 11.37 -16.69
N ALA A 188 -20.99 10.41 -16.60
CA ALA A 188 -20.70 9.07 -16.09
C ALA A 188 -19.64 8.34 -16.95
N ILE A 189 -19.78 8.33 -18.29
CA ILE A 189 -18.78 7.72 -19.18
C ILE A 189 -17.40 8.35 -18.97
N VAL A 190 -17.33 9.69 -18.95
CA VAL A 190 -16.07 10.41 -18.75
C VAL A 190 -15.44 10.04 -17.40
N LEU A 191 -16.21 10.05 -16.31
CA LEU A 191 -15.72 9.66 -14.99
C LEU A 191 -15.26 8.21 -14.94
N ILE A 192 -15.99 7.28 -15.57
CA ILE A 192 -15.63 5.85 -15.63
C ILE A 192 -14.30 5.68 -16.39
N ILE A 193 -14.12 6.35 -17.53
CA ILE A 193 -12.86 6.30 -18.28
C ILE A 193 -11.72 6.88 -17.44
N LEU A 194 -11.92 8.05 -16.82
CA LEU A 194 -10.90 8.71 -16.01
C LEU A 194 -10.51 7.89 -14.78
N MET A 195 -11.47 7.32 -14.05
CA MET A 195 -11.16 6.47 -12.90
C MET A 195 -10.47 5.16 -13.31
N THR A 196 -10.88 4.57 -14.44
CA THR A 196 -10.27 3.34 -14.97
C THR A 196 -8.83 3.62 -15.41
N ALA A 197 -8.59 4.73 -16.10
CA ALA A 197 -7.26 5.15 -16.54
C ALA A 197 -6.34 5.47 -15.35
N THR A 198 -6.81 6.25 -14.38
CA THR A 198 -6.03 6.59 -13.16
C THR A 198 -5.72 5.34 -12.33
N MET A 199 -6.66 4.40 -12.22
CA MET A 199 -6.43 3.13 -11.55
C MET A 199 -5.42 2.26 -12.31
N PHE A 200 -5.60 2.08 -13.60
CA PHE A 200 -4.71 1.27 -14.45
C PHE A 200 -3.29 1.82 -14.42
N THR A 201 -3.13 3.14 -14.56
CA THR A 201 -1.82 3.79 -14.50
C THR A 201 -1.16 3.64 -13.13
N THR A 202 -1.91 3.77 -12.04
CA THR A 202 -1.40 3.54 -10.67
C THR A 202 -0.92 2.10 -10.48
N GLN A 203 -1.73 1.13 -10.92
CA GLN A 203 -1.41 -0.29 -10.81
C GLN A 203 -0.21 -0.66 -11.71
N LEU A 204 -0.14 -0.09 -12.91
CA LEU A 204 0.99 -0.26 -13.83
C LEU A 204 2.26 0.37 -13.27
N GLN A 205 2.17 1.54 -12.63
CA GLN A 205 3.30 2.21 -11.98
C GLN A 205 3.87 1.35 -10.85
N LEU A 206 3.01 0.79 -10.00
CA LEU A 206 3.41 -0.11 -8.92
C LEU A 206 4.19 -1.31 -9.47
N MET A 207 3.65 -1.98 -10.48
CA MET A 207 4.26 -3.14 -11.14
C MET A 207 5.60 -2.84 -11.81
N ARG A 208 5.71 -1.69 -12.50
CA ARG A 208 6.92 -1.37 -13.30
C ARG A 208 8.04 -0.76 -12.47
N LYS A 209 7.71 -0.01 -11.41
CA LYS A 209 8.69 0.77 -10.66
C LYS A 209 9.03 0.18 -9.30
N ASN A 210 8.10 -0.52 -8.64
CA ASN A 210 8.22 -0.91 -7.23
C ASN A 210 8.10 -2.43 -7.02
N MET A 211 8.47 -3.22 -8.03
CA MET A 211 8.62 -4.67 -7.97
C MET A 211 9.98 -5.07 -8.54
N PRO A 212 10.73 -5.98 -7.88
CA PRO A 212 12.00 -6.45 -8.39
C PRO A 212 11.79 -7.32 -9.62
N LYS A 213 12.78 -7.37 -10.52
CA LYS A 213 12.66 -8.09 -11.80
C LYS A 213 12.39 -9.58 -11.58
N GLU A 214 12.91 -10.18 -10.52
CA GLU A 214 12.62 -11.59 -10.21
C GLU A 214 11.16 -11.81 -9.76
N ALA A 215 10.51 -10.81 -9.16
CA ALA A 215 9.11 -10.89 -8.72
C ALA A 215 8.10 -10.81 -9.87
N LEU A 216 8.55 -10.45 -11.08
CA LEU A 216 7.73 -10.41 -12.30
C LEU A 216 7.55 -11.79 -12.96
N THR A 217 8.12 -12.83 -12.36
CA THR A 217 8.06 -14.22 -12.81
C THR A 217 7.34 -15.10 -11.77
N GLY A 218 6.54 -16.07 -12.24
CA GLY A 218 5.81 -17.02 -11.38
C GLY A 218 4.37 -16.65 -11.04
N GLN A 219 3.77 -17.41 -10.11
CA GLN A 219 2.34 -17.36 -9.79
C GLN A 219 1.90 -16.01 -9.17
N ALA A 220 2.75 -15.40 -8.32
CA ALA A 220 2.46 -14.10 -7.72
C ALA A 220 2.40 -12.97 -8.77
N ALA A 221 3.31 -12.98 -9.75
CA ALA A 221 3.30 -12.03 -10.86
C ALA A 221 2.05 -12.17 -11.73
N GLN A 222 1.62 -13.41 -11.96
CA GLN A 222 0.40 -13.69 -12.70
C GLN A 222 -0.83 -13.16 -11.97
N MET A 223 -0.93 -13.35 -10.65
CA MET A 223 -2.03 -12.80 -9.84
C MET A 223 -2.08 -11.26 -9.94
N GLN A 224 -0.94 -10.59 -9.88
CA GLN A 224 -0.88 -9.14 -10.03
C GLN A 224 -1.21 -8.65 -11.45
N LYS A 225 -0.82 -9.41 -12.49
CA LYS A 225 -1.23 -9.13 -13.89
C LYS A 225 -2.73 -9.30 -14.09
N ILE A 226 -3.32 -10.36 -13.51
CA ILE A 226 -4.77 -10.57 -13.51
C ILE A 226 -5.44 -9.35 -12.86
N MET A 227 -4.97 -8.93 -11.68
CA MET A 227 -5.51 -7.75 -11.02
C MET A 227 -5.37 -6.47 -11.85
N LEU A 228 -4.23 -6.28 -12.54
CA LEU A 228 -3.97 -5.14 -13.41
C LEU A 228 -4.94 -5.04 -14.60
N TYR A 229 -5.37 -6.16 -15.19
CA TYR A 229 -6.23 -6.14 -16.37
C TYR A 229 -7.71 -6.38 -16.06
N VAL A 230 -8.02 -7.30 -15.15
CA VAL A 230 -9.40 -7.69 -14.84
C VAL A 230 -10.10 -6.59 -14.04
N PHE A 231 -9.42 -6.01 -13.05
CA PHE A 231 -10.07 -5.04 -12.16
C PHE A 231 -10.49 -3.75 -12.91
N PRO A 232 -9.66 -3.16 -13.78
CA PRO A 232 -10.10 -2.02 -14.59
C PRO A 232 -11.28 -2.35 -15.51
N VAL A 233 -11.35 -3.56 -16.08
CA VAL A 233 -12.50 -3.98 -16.89
C VAL A 233 -13.76 -4.13 -16.04
N PHE A 234 -13.62 -4.69 -14.83
CA PHE A 234 -14.73 -4.77 -13.88
C PHE A 234 -15.27 -3.38 -13.51
N PHE A 235 -14.40 -2.40 -13.29
CA PHE A 235 -14.79 -1.01 -13.02
C PHE A 235 -15.38 -0.32 -14.25
N LEU A 236 -14.87 -0.61 -15.44
CA LEU A 236 -15.38 -0.06 -16.70
C LEU A 236 -16.82 -0.54 -16.97
N ILE A 237 -17.13 -1.81 -16.68
CA ILE A 237 -18.47 -2.39 -16.88
C ILE A 237 -19.39 -2.11 -15.68
N GLY A 238 -18.87 -2.24 -14.46
CA GLY A 238 -19.62 -2.02 -13.22
C GLY A 238 -19.96 -0.56 -12.97
N GLY A 239 -19.10 0.35 -13.43
CA GLY A 239 -19.22 1.81 -13.29
C GLY A 239 -20.60 2.36 -13.64
N PHE A 240 -21.25 1.78 -14.66
CA PHE A 240 -22.57 2.20 -15.12
C PHE A 240 -23.70 2.04 -14.10
N ASN A 241 -23.52 1.18 -13.07
CA ASN A 241 -24.51 0.96 -12.01
C ASN A 241 -24.42 1.98 -10.88
N PHE A 242 -23.36 2.78 -10.82
CA PHE A 242 -23.12 3.66 -9.68
C PHE A 242 -23.57 5.11 -9.94
N PRO A 243 -24.05 5.81 -8.90
CA PRO A 243 -24.37 7.23 -8.99
C PRO A 243 -23.14 8.08 -9.32
N ILE A 244 -23.34 9.20 -10.03
CA ILE A 244 -22.25 10.14 -10.36
C ILE A 244 -21.47 10.58 -9.12
N GLY A 245 -22.13 10.83 -7.98
CA GLY A 245 -21.45 11.16 -6.72
C GLY A 245 -20.47 10.08 -6.25
N VAL A 246 -20.82 8.80 -6.40
CA VAL A 246 -19.94 7.67 -6.07
C VAL A 246 -18.80 7.56 -7.08
N LEU A 247 -19.07 7.84 -8.36
CA LEU A 247 -18.04 7.88 -9.41
C LEU A 247 -17.00 8.99 -9.15
N ILE A 248 -17.45 10.17 -8.70
CA ILE A 248 -16.59 11.28 -8.28
C ILE A 248 -15.71 10.84 -7.10
N TYR A 249 -16.29 10.19 -6.09
CA TYR A 249 -15.52 9.63 -4.98
C TYR A 249 -14.41 8.71 -5.47
N TRP A 250 -14.72 7.73 -6.33
CA TRP A 250 -13.69 6.82 -6.85
C TRP A 250 -12.61 7.55 -7.62
N PHE A 251 -12.99 8.51 -8.46
CA PHE A 251 -12.02 9.29 -9.22
C PHE A 251 -11.06 10.04 -8.29
N VAL A 252 -11.57 10.79 -7.29
CA VAL A 252 -10.74 11.53 -6.33
C VAL A 252 -9.89 10.57 -5.49
N SER A 253 -10.47 9.46 -5.04
CA SER A 253 -9.80 8.40 -4.29
C SER A 253 -8.64 7.76 -5.09
N ASN A 254 -8.82 7.57 -6.40
CA ASN A 254 -7.79 7.07 -7.30
C ASN A 254 -6.69 8.12 -7.54
N VAL A 255 -7.05 9.39 -7.76
CA VAL A 255 -6.09 10.49 -7.90
C VAL A 255 -5.25 10.66 -6.64
N TRP A 256 -5.87 10.62 -5.46
CA TRP A 256 -5.17 10.62 -4.18
C TRP A 256 -4.20 9.44 -4.10
N THR A 257 -4.67 8.23 -4.40
CA THR A 257 -3.83 7.02 -4.35
C THR A 257 -2.66 7.11 -5.32
N MET A 258 -2.88 7.63 -6.53
CA MET A 258 -1.83 7.87 -7.51
C MET A 258 -0.78 8.85 -6.98
N GLY A 259 -1.20 9.97 -6.38
CA GLY A 259 -0.33 10.96 -5.75
C GLY A 259 0.47 10.37 -4.58
N GLN A 260 -0.22 9.67 -3.67
CA GLN A 260 0.40 8.97 -2.55
C GLN A 260 1.41 7.93 -3.02
N GLN A 261 1.05 7.11 -4.01
CA GLN A 261 1.90 6.07 -4.57
C GLN A 261 3.14 6.68 -5.24
N PHE A 262 2.97 7.78 -5.98
CA PHE A 262 4.08 8.52 -6.59
C PHE A 262 5.04 9.05 -5.51
N TYR A 263 4.51 9.66 -4.45
CA TYR A 263 5.31 10.17 -3.32
C TYR A 263 6.06 9.04 -2.59
N VAL A 264 5.35 7.97 -2.24
CA VAL A 264 5.90 6.82 -1.50
C VAL A 264 7.00 6.12 -2.30
N ILE A 265 6.76 5.80 -3.58
CA ILE A 265 7.77 5.15 -4.44
C ILE A 265 9.03 6.03 -4.55
N ARG A 266 8.87 7.35 -4.60
CA ARG A 266 10.01 8.26 -4.73
C ARG A 266 10.80 8.44 -3.44
N ARG A 267 10.13 8.46 -2.28
CA ARG A 267 10.76 8.71 -0.97
C ARG A 267 11.22 7.46 -0.24
N ASN A 268 10.56 6.32 -0.46
CA ASN A 268 10.87 5.04 0.18
C ASN A 268 10.71 3.88 -0.83
N PRO A 269 11.52 3.84 -1.91
CA PRO A 269 11.48 2.75 -2.87
C PRO A 269 11.89 1.42 -2.22
N ALA A 270 11.29 0.31 -2.64
CA ALA A 270 11.67 -1.02 -2.17
C ALA A 270 13.06 -1.42 -2.71
N PRO A 271 13.95 -2.02 -1.90
CA PRO A 271 15.27 -2.49 -2.34
C PRO A 271 15.18 -3.46 -3.53
N GLY A 272 16.15 -3.40 -4.44
CA GLY A 272 16.18 -4.26 -5.63
C GLY A 272 15.13 -3.93 -6.70
N THR A 273 14.49 -2.77 -6.61
CA THR A 273 13.52 -2.29 -7.62
C THR A 273 14.14 -1.20 -8.49
N PRO A 274 13.65 -1.00 -9.74
CA PRO A 274 14.14 0.09 -10.60
C PRO A 274 13.99 1.48 -9.96
N ALA A 275 13.00 1.68 -9.08
CA ALA A 275 12.84 2.93 -8.34
C ALA A 275 13.95 3.16 -7.29
N TYR A 276 14.47 2.09 -6.70
CA TYR A 276 15.59 2.12 -5.76
C TYR A 276 16.89 2.44 -6.49
N ASP A 277 17.16 1.77 -7.60
CA ASP A 277 18.34 2.04 -8.46
C ASP A 277 18.34 3.50 -8.95
N ALA A 278 17.18 4.00 -9.38
CA ALA A 278 17.03 5.39 -9.80
C ALA A 278 17.17 6.39 -8.63
N MET A 279 16.90 5.99 -7.39
CA MET A 279 17.10 6.82 -6.20
C MET A 279 18.58 6.87 -5.82
N GLU A 280 19.29 5.74 -5.87
CA GLU A 280 20.74 5.69 -5.66
C GLU A 280 21.50 6.46 -6.73
N ALA A 281 21.10 6.36 -8.00
CA ALA A 281 21.68 7.14 -9.09
C ALA A 281 21.53 8.66 -8.86
N ARG A 282 20.35 9.12 -8.42
CA ARG A 282 20.13 10.54 -8.07
C ARG A 282 20.96 10.99 -6.88
N LYS A 283 21.16 10.13 -5.87
CA LYS A 283 22.03 10.43 -4.72
C LYS A 283 23.49 10.51 -5.14
N ARG A 284 23.98 9.58 -5.97
CA ARG A 284 25.33 9.61 -6.57
C ARG A 284 25.57 10.93 -7.30
N GLU A 285 24.64 11.33 -8.16
CA GLU A 285 24.73 12.60 -8.90
C GLU A 285 24.73 13.81 -7.97
N HIS A 286 23.86 13.83 -6.96
CA HIS A 286 23.85 14.90 -5.96
C HIS A 286 25.18 14.98 -5.18
N ASN A 287 25.72 13.83 -4.75
CA ASN A 287 26.99 13.77 -4.04
C ASN A 287 28.14 14.31 -4.89
N LEU A 288 28.21 13.90 -6.17
CA LEU A 288 29.19 14.41 -7.12
C LEU A 288 29.08 15.94 -7.30
N ARG A 289 27.86 16.48 -7.42
CA ARG A 289 27.63 17.94 -7.50
C ARG A 289 27.99 18.67 -6.21
N ALA A 290 27.85 18.02 -5.07
CA ALA A 290 28.17 18.57 -3.76
C ALA A 290 29.65 18.39 -3.35
N GLY A 291 30.51 17.85 -4.24
CA GLY A 291 31.92 17.58 -3.95
C GLY A 291 32.17 16.45 -2.96
N LYS A 292 31.16 15.60 -2.73
CA LYS A 292 31.20 14.44 -1.82
C LYS A 292 31.53 13.16 -2.59
N PRO A 293 32.13 12.14 -1.93
CA PRO A 293 32.27 10.81 -2.51
C PRO A 293 30.94 10.30 -3.09
N ALA A 294 30.98 9.78 -4.33
CA ALA A 294 29.79 9.34 -5.04
C ALA A 294 28.97 8.31 -4.24
N ASP A 295 29.65 7.46 -3.48
CA ASP A 295 29.06 6.39 -2.67
C ASP A 295 28.64 6.81 -1.25
N GLU A 296 28.85 8.08 -0.86
CA GLU A 296 28.51 8.56 0.48
C GLU A 296 27.01 8.39 0.78
N GLY A 297 26.68 7.55 1.78
CA GLY A 297 25.30 7.31 2.21
C GLY A 297 24.47 6.39 1.30
N LEU A 298 25.12 5.62 0.42
CA LEU A 298 24.50 4.50 -0.32
C LEU A 298 24.66 3.20 0.46
N ALA A 299 23.74 2.25 0.24
CA ALA A 299 23.92 0.90 0.76
C ALA A 299 25.04 0.22 -0.04
N SER A 300 25.98 -0.45 0.64
CA SER A 300 27.06 -1.18 -0.01
C SER A 300 26.53 -2.25 -0.97
N ALA A 301 27.25 -2.48 -2.08
CA ALA A 301 26.87 -3.42 -3.13
C ALA A 301 26.85 -4.90 -2.68
N ASP A 302 27.45 -5.21 -1.53
CA ASP A 302 27.26 -6.49 -0.86
C ASP A 302 25.92 -6.46 -0.13
N GLY A 303 24.97 -7.27 -0.60
CA GLY A 303 23.60 -7.39 -0.09
C GLY A 303 23.46 -7.84 1.38
N THR A 304 24.49 -7.71 2.21
CA THR A 304 24.41 -7.73 3.66
C THR A 304 24.03 -6.34 4.18
N THR A 305 22.83 -5.88 3.82
CA THR A 305 22.13 -5.05 4.78
C THR A 305 21.75 -5.99 5.92
N GLU A 306 22.59 -6.07 6.95
CA GLU A 306 22.10 -6.54 8.25
C GLU A 306 20.76 -5.83 8.48
N PRO A 307 19.68 -6.58 8.77
CA PRO A 307 18.40 -5.96 9.05
C PRO A 307 18.68 -4.96 10.15
N GLY A 308 18.52 -3.67 9.80
CA GLY A 308 18.95 -2.57 10.63
C GLY A 308 18.63 -2.92 12.07
N SER A 309 19.69 -3.05 12.87
CA SER A 309 19.58 -3.18 14.31
C SER A 309 18.52 -2.19 14.70
N ASP A 310 17.41 -2.72 15.20
CA ASP A 310 16.34 -1.97 15.81
C ASP A 310 17.07 -1.05 16.81
N ARG A 311 17.37 0.19 16.42
CA ARG A 311 17.82 1.23 17.35
C ARG A 311 16.58 1.57 18.15
N ARG A 312 16.14 0.59 18.94
CA ARG A 312 15.45 0.83 20.19
C ARG A 312 16.31 1.89 20.86
N PRO A 313 15.77 3.08 21.19
CA PRO A 313 16.53 4.03 21.99
C PRO A 313 17.06 3.23 23.17
N ALA A 314 18.39 3.24 23.36
CA ALA A 314 19.05 2.47 24.39
C ALA A 314 18.25 2.63 25.68
N GLN A 315 17.67 1.53 26.16
CA GLN A 315 16.83 1.55 27.35
C GLN A 315 17.74 2.05 28.46
N ARG A 316 17.55 3.30 28.88
CA ARG A 316 18.34 3.93 29.93
C ARG A 316 18.22 3.03 31.13
N GLN A 317 19.29 2.30 31.46
CA GLN A 317 19.33 1.48 32.67
C GLN A 317 19.21 2.45 33.83
N GLN A 318 17.99 2.61 34.35
CA GLN A 318 17.81 3.29 35.63
C GLN A 318 18.58 2.46 36.66
N PRO A 319 19.51 3.06 37.41
CA PRO A 319 20.19 2.33 38.48
C PRO A 319 19.12 1.87 39.47
N LYS A 320 18.99 0.56 39.65
CA LYS A 320 18.14 -0.02 40.69
C LYS A 320 18.64 0.51 42.02
N ARG A 321 17.79 1.24 42.75
CA ARG A 321 18.06 1.56 44.15
C ARG A 321 18.24 0.25 44.91
N GLN A 322 19.38 0.10 45.57
CA GLN A 322 19.61 -0.98 46.53
C GLN A 322 18.50 -0.95 47.59
N SER A 323 17.95 -2.14 47.87
CA SER A 323 16.94 -2.31 48.89
C SER A 323 17.56 -2.11 50.28
N ARG A 324 16.76 -1.57 51.20
CA ARG A 324 17.16 -1.22 52.57
C ARG A 324 17.64 -2.43 53.40
N SER A 325 17.43 -3.66 52.91
CA SER A 325 17.95 -4.91 53.46
C SER A 325 19.48 -5.04 53.34
N ASP A 326 20.09 -4.45 52.31
CA ASP A 326 21.50 -4.65 51.99
C ASP A 326 22.43 -3.65 52.73
N ARG A 327 21.83 -2.76 53.55
CA ARG A 327 22.54 -1.76 54.37
C ARG A 327 22.69 -2.14 55.84
N LYS A 328 22.23 -3.31 56.28
CA LYS A 328 22.38 -3.79 57.66
C LYS A 328 23.26 -5.04 57.70
N GLY A 329 24.56 -4.83 57.68
CA GLY A 329 25.57 -5.86 57.90
C GLY A 329 26.90 -5.21 58.23
N GLY A 330 27.05 -4.75 59.48
CA GLY A 330 28.27 -4.14 59.99
C GLY A 330 28.01 -3.37 61.28
N ALA A 331 28.16 -4.05 62.42
CA ALA A 331 28.14 -3.43 63.74
C ALA A 331 29.40 -2.55 63.95
N PRO A 332 29.36 -1.53 64.84
CA PRO A 332 30.44 -0.56 65.00
C PRO A 332 31.35 -0.90 66.20
N ALA A 333 32.66 -0.69 66.01
CA ALA A 333 33.67 -0.48 67.04
C ALA A 333 34.85 0.24 66.33
N GLY A 334 35.50 1.29 66.80
CA GLY A 334 35.44 2.09 68.02
C GLY A 334 36.79 2.84 68.10
N GLY A 335 36.74 4.18 68.26
CA GLY A 335 37.87 5.07 68.65
C GLY A 335 38.99 5.29 67.61
N ALA A 336 39.84 6.30 67.68
CA ALA A 336 39.86 7.61 68.33
C ALA A 336 41.08 8.39 67.75
N ALA A 337 40.95 9.71 67.65
CA ALA A 337 41.99 10.74 67.82
C ALA A 337 43.21 10.91 66.86
N SER A 338 43.28 12.15 66.33
CA SER A 338 44.38 13.16 66.42
C SER A 338 45.69 13.09 65.60
N GLY A 339 46.11 14.28 65.14
CA GLY A 339 47.52 14.71 64.88
C GLY A 339 47.90 14.77 63.39
N ALA A 340 47.96 15.92 62.71
CA ALA A 340 48.96 17.02 62.74
C ALA A 340 50.28 16.73 61.98
N SER A 341 50.56 17.58 60.96
CA SER A 341 51.87 18.03 60.41
C SER A 341 52.83 16.96 59.84
N ASP A 342 53.72 17.16 58.86
CA ASP A 342 54.34 18.36 58.29
C ASP A 342 55.08 17.99 56.97
N SER A 343 55.35 19.03 56.17
CA SER A 343 56.60 19.29 55.42
C SER A 343 57.00 18.54 54.13
N GLY A 344 57.33 19.39 53.13
CA GLY A 344 58.45 19.23 52.20
C GLY A 344 58.12 18.50 50.90
N GLY A 345 58.28 19.04 49.69
CA GLY A 345 58.99 20.22 49.23
C GLY A 345 59.52 19.96 47.81
N SER A 346 59.28 20.91 46.90
CA SER A 346 60.02 21.20 45.66
C SER A 346 59.94 20.19 44.49
N ALA A 347 59.31 20.58 43.36
CA ALA A 347 59.74 21.52 42.31
C ALA A 347 60.48 20.76 41.19
N ASP A 348 59.85 20.63 40.02
CA ASP A 348 60.08 21.44 38.80
C ASP A 348 61.11 20.71 37.90
N ASP A 349 61.12 20.70 36.57
CA ASP A 349 60.52 21.48 35.50
C ASP A 349 60.70 20.61 34.22
N ALA A 350 59.69 20.43 33.36
CA ALA A 350 59.45 21.16 32.11
C ALA A 350 60.31 20.79 30.86
N LYS A 351 59.55 20.38 29.82
CA LYS A 351 59.62 20.78 28.39
C LYS A 351 60.85 20.40 27.54
N ALA A 352 60.59 19.74 26.40
CA ALA A 352 60.54 20.39 25.07
C ALA A 352 60.54 19.36 23.93
N ALA A 353 59.86 19.74 22.84
CA ALA A 353 59.77 19.05 21.56
C ALA A 353 60.97 19.37 20.64
N SER A 354 61.23 18.54 19.61
CA SER A 354 61.59 19.01 18.25
C SER A 354 61.65 17.89 17.21
N ASN A 355 61.26 18.26 15.97
CA ASN A 355 61.74 17.90 14.61
C ASN A 355 61.94 16.41 14.23
N GLY A 356 61.60 15.91 13.05
CA GLY A 356 61.28 16.49 11.74
C GLY A 356 62.20 15.85 10.68
N GLN A 357 61.66 15.13 9.68
CA GLN A 357 62.33 14.93 8.38
C GLN A 357 61.45 14.32 7.29
N ALA A 358 61.67 14.82 6.08
CA ALA A 358 60.97 14.54 4.83
C ALA A 358 61.70 13.47 4.00
N SER A 359 60.97 12.79 3.10
CA SER A 359 61.53 12.35 1.81
C SER A 359 60.42 12.08 0.79
N ASN A 360 60.67 12.59 -0.41
CA ASN A 360 59.81 12.72 -1.57
C ASN A 360 60.23 11.69 -2.63
N THR A 361 59.30 10.95 -3.25
CA THR A 361 59.53 10.38 -4.60
C THR A 361 58.23 10.03 -5.33
N GLN A 362 58.02 10.70 -6.46
CA GLN A 362 57.23 10.28 -7.62
C GLN A 362 58.12 10.53 -8.85
N PRO A 363 58.08 9.71 -9.91
CA PRO A 363 57.21 10.01 -11.08
C PRO A 363 56.73 8.68 -11.75
N ASN A 364 56.00 8.55 -12.86
CA ASN A 364 55.61 9.42 -13.96
C ASN A 364 54.41 8.79 -14.71
N ALA A 365 53.78 9.57 -15.58
CA ALA A 365 52.53 9.30 -16.31
C ALA A 365 52.63 8.31 -17.50
N ALA A 366 51.48 7.74 -17.91
CA ALA A 366 51.19 7.41 -19.31
C ALA A 366 49.69 7.41 -19.63
N LYS A 367 49.34 8.18 -20.65
CA LYS A 367 48.02 8.46 -21.21
C LYS A 367 47.81 7.54 -22.42
N LYS A 368 46.66 6.88 -22.57
CA LYS A 368 46.21 6.32 -23.87
C LYS A 368 44.70 6.43 -24.05
N THR A 369 44.34 7.28 -24.99
CA THR A 369 43.07 7.36 -25.73
C THR A 369 42.87 6.14 -26.62
N GLN A 370 41.62 5.67 -26.76
CA GLN A 370 41.11 5.19 -28.05
C GLN A 370 39.57 5.21 -28.09
N ALA A 371 39.05 5.95 -29.06
CA ALA A 371 37.69 5.86 -29.58
C ALA A 371 37.59 4.67 -30.56
N GLY A 372 36.38 4.13 -30.77
CA GLY A 372 36.16 3.27 -31.93
C GLY A 372 34.91 2.39 -31.94
N ALA A 373 33.93 2.87 -32.70
CA ALA A 373 33.18 2.09 -33.71
C ALA A 373 31.97 1.23 -33.30
N ALA A 374 30.84 1.68 -33.85
CA ALA A 374 29.63 0.94 -34.13
C ALA A 374 29.83 -0.25 -35.09
N LYS A 375 29.00 -1.29 -34.92
CA LYS A 375 28.56 -2.24 -35.97
C LYS A 375 27.23 -2.86 -35.53
N LYS A 376 26.12 -2.40 -36.10
CA LYS A 376 25.36 -3.03 -37.20
C LYS A 376 24.91 -4.47 -36.92
N GLN A 377 23.59 -4.61 -36.80
CA GLN A 377 22.81 -5.84 -37.06
C GLN A 377 23.20 -6.46 -38.42
N PRO A 378 22.78 -7.72 -38.64
CA PRO A 378 21.71 -7.85 -39.62
C PRO A 378 20.55 -8.73 -39.17
N ALA A 379 19.38 -8.33 -39.65
CA ALA A 379 18.14 -9.07 -39.68
C ALA A 379 18.18 -10.21 -40.71
N GLY A 380 17.33 -11.22 -40.48
CA GLY A 380 16.96 -12.29 -41.41
C GLY A 380 16.48 -13.49 -40.59
N LYS A 381 15.29 -14.08 -40.74
CA LYS A 381 14.46 -14.26 -41.92
C LYS A 381 13.02 -14.52 -41.46
N LYS A 382 12.06 -13.82 -42.06
CA LYS A 382 10.64 -14.22 -42.09
C LYS A 382 10.54 -15.58 -42.79
N ARG A 383 9.76 -16.52 -42.23
CA ARG A 383 9.19 -17.64 -42.96
C ARG A 383 7.69 -17.69 -42.68
N THR A 384 6.94 -17.14 -43.63
CA THR A 384 5.52 -17.43 -43.88
C THR A 384 5.41 -18.83 -44.45
N ALA A 385 4.52 -19.67 -43.91
CA ALA A 385 3.90 -20.76 -44.65
C ALA A 385 2.59 -21.15 -43.97
N ALA A 386 1.58 -21.36 -44.81
CA ALA A 386 0.18 -21.48 -44.48
C ALA A 386 -0.21 -22.90 -44.02
N LYS A 387 -1.24 -22.93 -43.16
CA LYS A 387 -2.48 -23.71 -43.29
C LYS A 387 -2.36 -25.18 -43.72
N ARG A 388 -2.62 -26.10 -42.77
CA ARG A 388 -3.36 -27.36 -43.02
C ARG A 388 -3.92 -27.92 -41.70
N GLN A 389 -5.24 -27.85 -41.57
CA GLN A 389 -6.03 -28.72 -40.69
C GLN A 389 -6.05 -30.14 -41.27
N PRO A 390 -6.28 -31.15 -40.43
CA PRO A 390 -7.34 -32.08 -40.76
C PRO A 390 -8.32 -32.28 -39.61
N ALA A 391 -9.57 -32.43 -40.01
CA ALA A 391 -10.72 -32.76 -39.18
C ALA A 391 -10.59 -34.17 -38.60
N ALA A 392 -10.93 -34.31 -37.31
CA ALA A 392 -11.38 -35.57 -36.73
C ALA A 392 -12.46 -35.23 -35.68
N LYS A 393 -13.70 -35.11 -36.16
CA LYS A 393 -14.90 -35.14 -35.31
C LYS A 393 -15.33 -36.60 -35.13
N SER A 394 -15.93 -36.83 -33.96
CA SER A 394 -16.96 -37.86 -33.73
C SER A 394 -16.51 -39.31 -33.50
N ALA A 395 -16.01 -39.60 -32.29
CA ALA A 395 -16.03 -40.96 -31.73
C ALA A 395 -16.43 -41.04 -30.24
N ALA A 396 -16.70 -39.92 -29.56
CA ALA A 396 -16.95 -39.89 -28.11
C ALA A 396 -18.42 -39.69 -27.68
N GLN A 397 -19.37 -39.56 -28.62
CA GLN A 397 -20.79 -39.31 -28.30
C GLN A 397 -21.76 -40.46 -28.60
N LYS A 398 -21.26 -41.64 -28.96
CA LYS A 398 -22.11 -42.83 -29.24
C LYS A 398 -22.13 -43.92 -28.16
N LYS A 399 -21.57 -43.69 -26.96
CA LYS A 399 -21.53 -44.68 -25.87
C LYS A 399 -22.38 -44.37 -24.62
N ALA A 400 -23.17 -43.29 -24.62
CA ALA A 400 -24.02 -42.94 -23.47
C ALA A 400 -25.53 -43.11 -23.71
N ALA A 401 -25.96 -43.57 -24.89
CA ALA A 401 -27.38 -43.69 -25.26
C ALA A 401 -27.90 -45.14 -25.34
N GLN A 402 -27.24 -46.10 -24.66
CA GLN A 402 -27.60 -47.52 -24.77
C GLN A 402 -27.72 -48.24 -23.40
N LYS A 403 -28.02 -47.50 -22.32
CA LYS A 403 -28.19 -48.10 -20.98
C LYS A 403 -29.43 -47.67 -20.19
N LYS A 404 -30.43 -47.06 -20.84
CA LYS A 404 -31.74 -46.78 -20.22
C LYS A 404 -32.89 -46.92 -21.23
N SER A 405 -33.17 -48.14 -21.67
CA SER A 405 -34.50 -48.53 -22.17
C SER A 405 -34.64 -50.05 -22.13
N GLY A 406 -35.59 -50.55 -21.32
CA GLY A 406 -35.97 -51.95 -21.21
C GLY A 406 -35.86 -52.43 -19.75
N GLY A 407 -36.94 -52.66 -19.00
CA GLY A 407 -38.35 -52.61 -19.35
C GLY A 407 -39.20 -52.83 -18.09
N SER A 408 -40.46 -52.40 -18.17
CA SER A 408 -41.54 -52.76 -17.27
C SER A 408 -41.77 -54.27 -17.26
N ARG A 409 -41.94 -54.84 -16.07
CA ARG A 409 -43.11 -55.64 -15.66
C ARG A 409 -43.19 -55.65 -14.15
#